data_AF-J9BQT4-F1
#
_entry.id   AF-J9BQT4-F1
#
_cell.length_a   1.000
_cell.length_b   1.000
_cell.length_c   1.000
_cell.angle_alpha   90.00
_cell.angle_beta   90.00
_cell.angle_gamma   90.00
#
_symmetry.space_group_name_H-M   'P 1'
#
loop_
_entity.id
_entity.type
_entity.pdbx_description
1 polymer ?
#
loop_
_entity_poly.entity_id
_entity_poly.type
_entity_poly.pdbx_seq_one_letter_code
_entity_poly.pdbx_strand_id
1 'polypeptide(L)'
;YIYLDVDISNDGRMNEEVRHRIGEARKASGALQKLWKNRRMSNEAKVGMYEGIVEPSLLYGCEAWVMNVHERRKVEAVEMSCLRSICGVRRIDRISNVEI
;
A
#
# COMPACT_ATOMS: atom_id res chain seq x y z
N TYR A 1 7.03 7.54 21.64
CA TYR A 1 7.90 6.38 22.00
C TYR A 1 7.42 5.23 21.16
N ILE A 2 8.34 4.51 20.51
CA ILE A 2 7.96 3.42 19.60
C ILE A 2 7.72 2.16 20.43
N TYR A 3 6.47 1.69 20.46
CA TYR A 3 6.07 0.44 21.08
C TYR A 3 5.43 -0.45 20.02
N LEU A 4 5.93 -1.68 19.84
CA LEU A 4 5.44 -2.60 18.81
C LEU A 4 5.36 -1.97 17.40
N ASP A 5 6.38 -1.19 17.04
CA ASP A 5 6.47 -0.50 15.75
C ASP A 5 5.42 0.62 15.55
N VAL A 6 4.73 1.04 16.61
CA VAL A 6 3.78 2.17 16.61
C VAL A 6 4.35 3.32 17.42
N ASP A 7 4.43 4.53 16.84
CA ASP A 7 4.83 5.71 17.63
C ASP A 7 3.67 6.23 18.48
N ILE A 8 3.71 5.88 19.77
CA ILE A 8 2.73 6.35 20.76
C ILE A 8 3.21 7.71 21.27
N SER A 9 2.59 8.78 20.78
CA SER A 9 2.87 10.16 21.17
C SER A 9 1.57 10.87 21.56
N ASN A 10 1.60 11.64 22.66
CA ASN A 10 0.42 12.20 23.34
C ASN A 10 -0.28 13.37 22.60
N ASP A 11 0.25 13.78 21.43
CA ASP A 11 -0.11 15.02 20.71
C ASP A 11 -0.96 14.81 19.44
N GLY A 12 -1.51 13.62 19.20
CA GLY A 12 -2.32 13.38 17.98
C GLY A 12 -1.50 13.15 16.70
N ARG A 13 -0.29 12.58 16.82
CA ARG A 13 0.66 12.28 15.72
C ARG A 13 0.27 11.12 14.79
N MET A 14 -1.01 10.76 14.73
CA MET A 14 -1.52 9.67 13.88
C MET A 14 -1.07 9.76 12.42
N ASN A 15 -0.90 11.00 11.93
CA ASN A 15 -0.44 11.26 10.56
C ASN A 15 0.99 10.79 10.29
N GLU A 16 1.89 10.79 11.29
CA GLU A 16 3.28 10.33 11.12
C GLU A 16 3.33 8.81 10.99
N GLU A 17 2.55 8.11 11.80
CA GLU A 17 2.42 6.66 11.75
C GLU A 17 1.79 6.20 10.42
N VAL A 18 0.74 6.89 9.91
CA VAL A 18 0.20 6.62 8.57
C VAL A 18 1.27 6.78 7.49
N ARG A 19 2.09 7.84 7.57
CA ARG A 19 3.20 8.06 6.62
C ARG A 19 4.26 6.97 6.74
N HIS A 20 4.53 6.49 7.95
CA HIS A 20 5.45 5.38 8.19
C HIS A 20 4.96 4.11 7.48
N ARG A 21 3.70 3.70 7.68
CA ARG A 21 3.11 2.53 7.00
C ARG A 21 3.05 2.67 5.49
N ILE A 22 2.69 3.84 4.98
CA ILE A 22 2.76 4.15 3.54
C ILE A 22 4.19 3.93 3.02
N GLY A 23 5.21 4.33 3.80
CA GLY A 23 6.61 4.08 3.50
C GLY A 23 6.95 2.60 3.44
N GLU A 24 6.55 1.83 4.46
CA GLU A 24 6.79 0.39 4.55
C GLU A 24 6.09 -0.39 3.42
N ALA A 25 4.81 -0.11 3.16
CA ALA A 25 4.07 -0.70 2.05
C ALA A 25 4.72 -0.41 0.68
N ARG A 26 5.22 0.82 0.47
CA ARG A 26 5.97 1.18 -0.74
C ARG A 26 7.28 0.42 -0.86
N LYS A 27 8.01 0.23 0.26
CA LYS A 27 9.25 -0.57 0.26
C LYS A 27 8.95 -2.03 -0.08
N ALA A 28 7.93 -2.63 0.57
CA ALA A 28 7.51 -4.00 0.31
C ALA A 28 7.09 -4.20 -1.15
N SER A 29 6.21 -3.33 -1.67
CA SER A 29 5.80 -3.39 -3.08
C SER A 29 6.97 -3.13 -4.04
N GLY A 30 7.90 -2.24 -3.68
CA GLY A 30 9.13 -1.98 -4.44
C GLY A 30 10.04 -3.21 -4.53
N ALA A 31 10.17 -3.97 -3.44
CA ALA A 31 10.91 -5.23 -3.44
C ALA A 31 10.28 -6.28 -4.38
N LEU A 32 8.95 -6.29 -4.49
CA LEU A 32 8.18 -7.17 -5.36
C LEU A 32 8.01 -6.65 -6.80
N GLN A 33 8.59 -5.48 -7.14
CA GLN A 33 8.37 -4.83 -8.43
C GLN A 33 8.72 -5.71 -9.65
N LYS A 34 9.77 -6.54 -9.55
CA LYS A 34 10.14 -7.48 -10.62
C LYS A 34 9.08 -8.57 -10.81
N LEU A 35 8.43 -9.00 -9.73
CA LEU A 35 7.37 -10.00 -9.74
C LEU A 35 6.07 -9.43 -10.33
N TRP A 36 5.72 -8.18 -10.00
CA TRP A 36 4.59 -7.49 -10.63
C TRP A 36 4.72 -7.44 -12.16
N LYS A 37 5.93 -7.14 -12.65
CA LYS A 37 6.25 -7.08 -14.09
C LYS A 37 6.38 -8.46 -14.76
N ASN A 38 6.46 -9.55 -13.99
CA ASN A 38 6.61 -10.89 -14.54
C ASN A 38 5.30 -11.37 -15.18
N ARG A 39 5.27 -11.49 -16.51
CA ARG A 39 4.09 -11.97 -17.25
C ARG A 39 3.88 -13.48 -17.17
N ARG A 40 4.89 -14.25 -16.73
CA ARG A 40 4.79 -15.72 -16.59
C ARG A 40 4.07 -16.13 -15.31
N MET A 41 3.97 -15.22 -14.34
CA MET A 41 3.26 -15.46 -13.09
C MET A 41 1.82 -14.99 -13.25
N SER A 42 0.88 -15.80 -12.78
CA SER A 42 -0.54 -15.50 -12.86
C SER A 42 -0.88 -14.28 -12.00
N ASN A 43 -1.97 -13.59 -12.34
CA ASN A 43 -2.41 -12.42 -11.57
C ASN A 43 -2.91 -12.83 -10.19
N GLU A 44 -3.53 -14.00 -10.07
CA GLU A 44 -4.02 -14.56 -8.80
C GLU A 44 -2.88 -14.75 -7.81
N ALA A 45 -1.74 -15.30 -8.26
CA ALA A 45 -0.56 -15.44 -7.41
C ALA A 45 0.00 -14.08 -6.97
N LYS A 46 -0.01 -13.08 -7.86
CA LYS A 46 0.43 -11.71 -7.53
C LYS A 46 -0.51 -11.03 -6.52
N VAL A 47 -1.81 -11.21 -6.70
CA VAL A 47 -2.82 -10.69 -5.77
C VAL A 47 -2.63 -11.34 -4.40
N GLY A 48 -2.44 -12.66 -4.32
CA GLY A 48 -2.13 -13.32 -3.04
C GLY A 48 -0.85 -12.80 -2.37
N MET A 49 0.19 -12.44 -3.14
CA MET A 49 1.38 -11.79 -2.56
C MET A 49 1.11 -10.36 -2.08
N TYR A 50 0.24 -9.62 -2.77
CA TYR A 50 -0.19 -8.30 -2.33
C TYR A 50 -0.95 -8.39 -1.00
N GLU A 51 -1.98 -9.25 -0.94
CA GLU A 51 -2.80 -9.48 0.25
C GLU A 51 -1.99 -10.05 1.43
N GLY A 52 -0.96 -10.87 1.15
CA GLY A 52 -0.14 -11.48 2.19
C GLY A 52 1.02 -10.61 2.72
N ILE A 53 1.46 -9.58 1.97
CA ILE A 53 2.69 -8.84 2.29
C ILE A 53 2.45 -7.33 2.30
N VAL A 54 1.92 -6.79 1.21
CA VAL A 54 1.80 -5.34 1.00
C VAL A 54 0.62 -4.78 1.79
N GLU A 55 -0.54 -5.45 1.71
CA GLU A 55 -1.76 -5.05 2.40
C GLU A 55 -1.58 -5.03 3.93
N PRO A 56 -1.01 -6.07 4.60
CA PRO A 56 -0.76 -6.01 6.03
C PRO A 56 0.24 -4.91 6.41
N SER A 57 1.26 -4.67 5.59
CA SER A 57 2.23 -3.58 5.84
C SER A 57 1.59 -2.19 5.78
N LEU A 58 0.52 -2.05 4.99
CA LEU A 58 -0.24 -0.82 4.83
C LEU A 58 -1.34 -0.68 5.89
N LEU A 59 -2.03 -1.78 6.19
CA LEU A 59 -3.22 -1.81 7.05
C LEU A 59 -2.92 -2.00 8.54
N TYR A 60 -1.72 -2.46 8.89
CA TYR A 60 -1.37 -2.64 10.29
C TYR A 60 -1.46 -1.32 11.05
N GLY A 61 -2.40 -1.28 12.00
CA GLY A 61 -2.70 -0.11 12.83
C GLY A 61 -3.70 0.88 12.22
N CYS A 62 -3.92 0.91 10.91
CA CYS A 62 -4.82 1.90 10.31
C CYS A 62 -6.29 1.70 10.67
N GLU A 63 -6.69 0.48 11.03
CA GLU A 63 -8.04 0.16 11.55
C GLU A 63 -8.35 0.89 12.87
N ALA A 64 -7.32 1.17 13.67
CA ALA A 64 -7.45 1.88 14.95
C ALA A 64 -7.23 3.39 14.82
N TRP A 65 -6.97 3.90 13.61
CA TRP A 65 -6.60 5.30 13.40
C TRP A 65 -7.76 6.14 12.87
N VAL A 66 -7.98 7.30 13.49
CA VAL A 66 -8.83 8.35 12.92
C VAL A 66 -8.10 8.96 11.73
N MET A 67 -8.27 8.34 10.55
CA MET A 67 -7.73 8.85 9.30
C MET A 67 -8.59 10.01 8.79
N ASN A 68 -7.94 11.13 8.55
CA ASN A 68 -8.48 12.24 7.77
C ASN A 68 -8.52 11.86 6.27
N VAL A 69 -9.40 12.52 5.51
CA VAL A 69 -9.66 12.22 4.09
C VAL A 69 -8.38 12.26 3.25
N HIS A 70 -7.45 13.15 3.60
CA HIS A 70 -6.17 13.28 2.90
C HIS A 70 -5.27 12.05 3.05
N GLU A 71 -5.19 11.48 4.25
CA GLU A 71 -4.34 10.31 4.49
C GLU A 71 -5.00 9.06 3.89
N ARG A 72 -6.33 8.92 3.96
CA ARG A 72 -7.07 7.86 3.25
C ARG A 72 -6.75 7.85 1.76
N ARG A 73 -6.79 9.01 1.10
CA ARG A 73 -6.45 9.13 -0.33
C ARG A 73 -5.03 8.69 -0.66
N LYS A 74 -4.07 8.87 0.26
CA LYS A 74 -2.70 8.40 0.03
C LYS A 74 -2.57 6.89 0.18
N VAL A 75 -3.30 6.30 1.13
CA VAL A 75 -3.39 4.84 1.29
C VAL A 75 -3.96 4.24 0.01
N GLU A 76 -5.14 4.71 -0.43
CA GLU A 76 -5.78 4.29 -1.69
C GLU A 76 -4.84 4.45 -2.90
N ALA A 77 -4.05 5.53 -2.95
CA ALA A 77 -3.09 5.74 -4.03
C ALA A 77 -1.95 4.69 -4.05
N VAL A 78 -1.52 4.20 -2.89
CA VAL A 78 -0.51 3.12 -2.79
C VAL A 78 -1.11 1.79 -3.22
N GLU A 79 -2.30 1.46 -2.72
CA GLU A 79 -3.04 0.24 -3.11
C GLU A 79 -3.23 0.19 -4.62
N MET A 80 -3.81 1.26 -5.19
CA MET A 80 -4.01 1.36 -6.63
C MET A 80 -2.69 1.22 -7.36
N SER A 81 -1.62 1.92 -6.97
CA SER A 81 -0.32 1.80 -7.64
C SER A 81 0.19 0.34 -7.69
N CYS A 82 -0.05 -0.45 -6.65
CA CYS A 82 0.29 -1.87 -6.62
C CYS A 82 -0.60 -2.67 -7.58
N LEU A 83 -1.92 -2.50 -7.49
CA LEU A 83 -2.89 -3.19 -8.35
C LEU A 83 -2.65 -2.89 -9.83
N ARG A 84 -2.41 -1.63 -10.21
CA ARG A 84 -2.03 -1.26 -11.59
C ARG A 84 -0.79 -2.04 -12.05
N SER A 85 0.21 -2.14 -11.17
CA SER A 85 1.45 -2.84 -11.48
C SER A 85 1.24 -4.35 -11.65
N ILE A 86 0.35 -4.95 -10.85
CA ILE A 86 -0.04 -6.36 -10.94
C ILE A 86 -0.76 -6.62 -12.27
N CYS A 87 -1.73 -5.79 -12.62
CA CYS A 87 -2.47 -5.83 -13.88
C CYS A 87 -1.61 -5.43 -15.10
N GLY A 88 -0.37 -4.99 -14.88
CA GLY A 88 0.54 -4.57 -15.95
C GLY A 88 0.17 -3.23 -16.60
N VAL A 89 -0.75 -2.49 -16.00
CA VAL A 89 -1.25 -1.21 -16.49
C VAL A 89 -0.25 -0.11 -16.17
N ARG A 90 0.24 0.53 -17.22
CA ARG A 90 1.17 1.66 -17.16
C ARG A 90 0.41 2.98 -17.11
N ARG A 91 1.09 4.05 -16.70
CA ARG A 91 0.52 5.42 -16.73
C ARG A 91 0.17 5.87 -18.15
N ILE A 92 0.88 5.36 -19.16
CA ILE A 92 0.64 5.68 -20.57
C ILE A 92 -0.67 5.09 -21.11
N ASP A 93 -1.20 4.03 -20.49
CA ASP A 93 -2.40 3.34 -20.95
C ASP A 93 -3.67 4.15 -20.66
N ARG A 94 -3.57 5.18 -19.81
CA ARG A 94 -4.67 6.11 -19.44
C ARG A 94 -5.95 5.45 -18.94
N ILE A 95 -5.88 4.18 -18.52
CA ILE A 95 -6.99 3.43 -17.92
C ILE A 95 -7.36 4.06 -16.58
N SER A 96 -8.65 4.26 -16.33
CA SER A 96 -9.16 4.83 -15.09
C SER A 96 -8.97 3.85 -13.91
N ASN A 97 -9.06 4.33 -12.67
CA ASN A 97 -8.99 3.44 -11.52
C ASN A 97 -10.26 2.59 -11.33
N VAL A 98 -11.35 2.91 -12.04
CA VAL A 98 -12.63 2.18 -11.99
C VAL A 98 -12.59 0.92 -12.87
N GLU A 99 -11.69 0.90 -13.86
CA GLU A 99 -11.53 -0.19 -14.83
C GLU A 99 -10.44 -1.19 -14.44
N ILE A 100 -9.85 -1.02 -13.26
CA ILE A 100 -8.83 -1.91 -12.69
C ILE A 100 -9.47 -2.79 -11.65
#